data_AF-A0AAD9H0T2-F1
#
_entry.id   AF-A0AAD9H0T2-F1
#
_cell.length_a   1.000
_cell.length_b   1.000
_cell.length_c   1.000
_cell.angle_alpha   90.00
_cell.angle_beta   90.00
_cell.angle_gamma   90.00
#
_symmetry.space_group_name_H-M   'P 1'
#
loop_
_entity.id
_entity.type
_entity.pdbx_description
1 polymer ?
#
loop_
_entity_poly.entity_id
_entity_poly.type
_entity_poly.pdbx_seq_one_letter_code
_entity_poly.pdbx_strand_id
1 'polypeptide(L)'
;MAARFSPQDVLETDVKRRLGPHVQRRGDGFTEAESMGLLQLVRARWRDGWDVIAQLHNAQFAKHNRSADSLKKKFSRLYRANIPPRGAKNHQAITFAHVVHKEMVDGVPPAPGSIIPGVESATPVDSSEASFQPPSVDERQDGAESEHSWVDTAAEVPPVAPTTAVATASPSAVPLPTPVATPPPVVTRPRARASPPTTEWPSPAVVFPPEATPLPTDDLLTSVLKVVLRSQYQRDLDREEERQRRDEERRRRREEVEQRRQEEERRRDEEREERRHRNEERVEERAENRRRHEQFMQMMMLLVGKNGSPQPRDTEC
;
A
#
# COMPACT_ATOMS: atom_id res chain seq x y z
N MET A 1 52.71 -27.26 -48.27
CA MET A 1 51.24 -27.36 -48.27
C MET A 1 50.70 -26.43 -47.21
N ALA A 2 49.90 -25.44 -47.61
CA ALA A 2 49.49 -24.29 -46.81
C ALA A 2 48.32 -24.62 -45.88
N ALA A 3 48.48 -24.37 -44.58
CA ALA A 3 47.38 -24.38 -43.61
C ALA A 3 46.79 -22.97 -43.50
N ARG A 4 45.50 -22.84 -43.84
CA ARG A 4 44.70 -21.63 -43.71
C ARG A 4 44.31 -21.44 -42.24
N PHE A 5 44.74 -20.35 -41.60
CA PHE A 5 44.20 -19.89 -40.32
C PHE A 5 43.00 -18.98 -40.58
N SER A 6 41.82 -19.36 -40.06
CA SER A 6 40.63 -18.50 -40.02
C SER A 6 40.68 -17.58 -38.78
N PRO A 7 40.40 -16.27 -38.91
CA PRO A 7 40.25 -15.36 -37.79
C PRO A 7 38.76 -15.15 -37.49
N GLN A 8 38.15 -16.06 -36.74
CA GLN A 8 36.83 -15.87 -36.14
C GLN A 8 36.83 -16.60 -34.80
N ASP A 9 37.33 -15.96 -33.74
CA ASP A 9 37.08 -16.34 -32.33
C ASP A 9 37.80 -15.39 -31.35
N VAL A 10 37.68 -14.06 -31.53
CA VAL A 10 38.33 -13.09 -30.60
C VAL A 10 37.40 -11.93 -30.20
N LEU A 11 36.07 -12.13 -30.18
CA LEU A 11 35.14 -11.11 -29.67
C LEU A 11 34.03 -11.64 -28.75
N GLU A 12 34.22 -12.79 -28.12
CA GLU A 12 33.31 -13.25 -27.06
C GLU A 12 34.13 -13.87 -25.92
N THR A 13 34.65 -13.07 -24.99
CA THR A 13 34.90 -13.53 -23.60
C THR A 13 35.37 -12.47 -22.60
N ASP A 14 35.69 -11.23 -23.00
CA ASP A 14 36.30 -10.24 -22.09
C ASP A 14 35.42 -9.02 -21.73
N VAL A 15 34.15 -9.26 -21.40
CA VAL A 15 33.34 -8.31 -20.58
C VAL A 15 32.93 -8.97 -19.27
N LYS A 16 33.85 -9.74 -18.67
CA LYS A 16 33.68 -10.35 -17.35
C LYS A 16 34.78 -9.92 -16.39
N ARG A 17 35.14 -8.64 -16.39
CA ARG A 17 35.96 -8.05 -15.32
C ARG A 17 35.40 -6.68 -14.95
N ARG A 18 35.00 -6.58 -13.67
CA ARG A 18 34.53 -5.39 -12.93
C ARG A 18 33.01 -5.14 -12.86
N LEU A 19 32.22 -6.17 -12.56
CA LEU A 19 31.04 -5.97 -11.71
C LEU A 19 31.47 -6.26 -10.28
N GLY A 20 31.84 -5.23 -9.53
CA GLY A 20 31.81 -5.35 -8.07
C GLY A 20 30.42 -5.83 -7.63
N PRO A 21 30.27 -6.46 -6.45
CA PRO A 21 28.96 -6.84 -5.94
C PRO A 21 28.06 -5.64 -6.08
N HIS A 22 27.03 -5.75 -6.93
CA HIS A 22 26.09 -4.68 -7.19
C HIS A 22 25.38 -4.40 -5.88
N VAL A 23 25.95 -3.49 -5.09
CA VAL A 23 25.41 -3.09 -3.79
C VAL A 23 24.10 -2.42 -4.12
N GLN A 24 23.03 -3.18 -3.95
CA GLN A 24 21.65 -2.75 -4.11
C GLN A 24 21.46 -1.50 -3.26
N ARG A 25 21.56 -0.34 -3.91
CA ARG A 25 21.46 0.94 -3.21
C ARG A 25 20.07 0.99 -2.59
N ARG A 26 19.99 1.30 -1.29
CA ARG A 26 18.71 1.58 -0.62
C ARG A 26 17.96 2.60 -1.45
N GLY A 27 16.86 2.19 -2.08
CA GLY A 27 16.06 3.03 -2.96
C GLY A 27 15.93 2.53 -4.40
N ASP A 28 16.64 1.47 -4.80
CA ASP A 28 16.41 0.84 -6.10
C ASP A 28 15.07 0.08 -6.07
N GLY A 29 14.04 0.79 -6.51
CA GLY A 29 12.65 0.33 -6.52
C GLY A 29 12.46 -0.88 -7.44
N PHE A 30 11.22 -1.33 -7.54
CA PHE A 30 10.88 -2.34 -8.54
C PHE A 30 10.69 -1.67 -9.88
N THR A 31 11.43 -2.14 -10.88
CA THR A 31 11.17 -1.73 -12.26
C THR A 31 9.81 -2.28 -12.73
N GLU A 32 9.26 -1.70 -13.79
CA GLU A 32 7.99 -2.18 -14.35
C GLU A 32 8.11 -3.61 -14.89
N ALA A 33 9.22 -3.91 -15.59
CA ALA A 33 9.52 -5.26 -16.07
C ALA A 33 9.66 -6.27 -14.93
N GLU A 34 10.35 -5.90 -13.84
CA GLU A 34 10.46 -6.72 -12.63
C GLU A 34 9.10 -6.94 -11.97
N SER A 35 8.27 -5.90 -11.90
CA SER A 35 6.90 -5.99 -11.36
C SER A 35 6.02 -6.92 -12.20
N MET A 36 6.12 -6.85 -13.54
CA MET A 36 5.38 -7.73 -14.43
C MET A 36 5.87 -9.19 -14.36
N GLY A 37 7.18 -9.41 -14.34
CA GLY A 37 7.77 -10.74 -14.17
C GLY A 37 7.36 -11.39 -12.85
N LEU A 38 7.39 -10.62 -11.75
CA LEU A 38 6.86 -11.06 -10.45
C LEU A 38 5.41 -11.54 -10.57
N LEU A 39 4.53 -10.76 -11.20
CA LEU A 39 3.11 -11.10 -11.31
C LEU A 39 2.86 -12.37 -12.13
N GLN A 40 3.63 -12.58 -13.20
CA GLN A 40 3.57 -13.83 -13.98
C GLN A 40 3.98 -15.04 -13.14
N LEU A 41 5.06 -14.93 -12.37
CA LEU A 41 5.51 -15.99 -11.46
C LEU A 41 4.48 -16.29 -10.36
N VAL A 42 3.91 -15.25 -9.74
CA VAL A 42 2.85 -15.41 -8.73
C VAL A 42 1.64 -16.11 -9.34
N ARG A 43 1.17 -15.68 -10.51
CA ARG A 43 0.04 -16.32 -11.19
C ARG A 43 0.27 -17.81 -11.43
N ALA A 44 1.47 -18.18 -11.87
CA ALA A 44 1.81 -19.56 -12.20
C ALA A 44 2.09 -20.44 -10.97
N ARG A 45 2.69 -19.89 -9.90
CA ARG A 45 3.30 -20.67 -8.80
C ARG A 45 3.00 -20.18 -7.39
N TRP A 46 1.92 -19.41 -7.17
CA TRP A 46 1.55 -18.94 -5.82
C TRP A 46 1.31 -20.08 -4.82
N ARG A 47 0.92 -21.26 -5.28
CA ARG A 47 0.71 -22.45 -4.45
C ARG A 47 2.00 -23.10 -3.95
N ASP A 48 3.10 -22.93 -4.71
CA ASP A 48 4.41 -23.51 -4.38
C ASP A 48 5.11 -22.73 -3.24
N GLY A 49 4.60 -21.55 -2.91
CA GLY A 49 5.11 -20.69 -1.84
C GLY A 49 6.02 -19.57 -2.33
N TRP A 50 6.19 -18.56 -1.47
CA TRP A 50 6.94 -17.35 -1.81
C TRP A 50 8.44 -17.58 -1.95
N ASP A 51 9.01 -18.61 -1.31
CA ASP A 51 10.44 -18.93 -1.40
C ASP A 51 10.81 -19.43 -2.81
N VAL A 52 9.97 -20.28 -3.41
CA VAL A 52 10.13 -20.76 -4.79
C VAL A 52 10.01 -19.61 -5.78
N ILE A 53 9.02 -18.73 -5.57
CA ILE A 53 8.85 -17.52 -6.39
C ILE A 53 10.08 -16.62 -6.30
N ALA A 54 10.63 -16.42 -5.10
CA ALA A 54 11.84 -15.61 -4.90
C ALA A 54 13.05 -16.21 -5.62
N GLN A 55 13.23 -17.53 -5.55
CA GLN A 55 14.31 -18.22 -6.25
C GLN A 55 14.21 -18.03 -7.78
N LEU A 56 13.02 -18.25 -8.35
CA LEU A 56 12.80 -18.09 -9.79
C LEU A 56 12.92 -16.64 -10.24
N HIS A 57 12.41 -15.71 -9.44
CA HIS A 57 12.53 -14.27 -9.69
C HIS A 57 13.99 -13.83 -9.72
N ASN A 58 14.80 -14.26 -8.75
CA ASN A 58 16.22 -13.89 -8.69
C ASN A 58 17.02 -14.57 -9.82
N ALA A 59 16.58 -15.73 -10.32
CA ALA A 59 17.15 -16.34 -11.52
C ALA A 59 16.85 -15.53 -12.79
N GLN A 60 15.64 -14.96 -12.92
CA GLN A 60 15.25 -14.09 -14.04
C GLN A 60 15.89 -12.70 -13.95
N PHE A 61 15.98 -12.14 -12.75
CA PHE A 61 16.47 -10.79 -12.48
C PHE A 61 17.73 -10.81 -11.62
N ALA A 62 18.80 -11.41 -12.13
CA ALA A 62 20.06 -11.60 -11.39
C ALA A 62 20.71 -10.31 -10.84
N LYS A 63 20.31 -9.14 -11.37
CA LYS A 63 20.77 -7.82 -10.90
C LYS A 63 20.11 -7.40 -9.58
N HIS A 64 18.91 -7.91 -9.26
CA HIS A 64 18.13 -7.50 -8.10
C HIS A 64 17.85 -8.73 -7.22
N ASN A 65 18.62 -8.90 -6.15
CA ASN A 65 18.36 -9.95 -5.17
C ASN A 65 17.17 -9.52 -4.29
N ARG A 66 15.99 -10.10 -4.53
CA ARG A 66 14.78 -9.83 -3.75
C ARG A 66 14.50 -11.00 -2.81
N SER A 67 14.13 -10.69 -1.57
CA SER A 67 13.64 -11.69 -0.62
C SER A 67 12.17 -12.00 -0.85
N ALA A 68 11.71 -13.19 -0.45
CA ALA A 68 10.31 -13.60 -0.47
C ALA A 68 9.39 -12.53 0.16
N ASP A 69 9.77 -11.99 1.32
CA ASP A 69 9.02 -10.92 2.00
C ASP A 69 8.94 -9.64 1.17
N SER A 70 10.00 -9.26 0.47
CA SER A 70 10.02 -8.05 -0.35
C SER A 70 9.09 -8.18 -1.58
N LEU A 71 9.09 -9.36 -2.21
CA LEU A 71 8.19 -9.69 -3.33
C LEU A 71 6.74 -9.72 -2.86
N LYS A 72 6.47 -10.38 -1.72
CA LYS A 72 5.14 -10.41 -1.09
C LYS A 72 4.65 -9.01 -0.77
N LYS A 73 5.48 -8.16 -0.15
CA LYS A 73 5.15 -6.75 0.14
C LYS A 73 4.87 -5.96 -1.14
N LYS A 74 5.68 -6.14 -2.18
CA LYS A 74 5.48 -5.48 -3.48
C LYS A 74 4.15 -5.90 -4.12
N PHE A 75 3.87 -7.20 -4.18
CA PHE A 75 2.60 -7.73 -4.66
C PHE A 75 1.42 -7.18 -3.85
N SER A 76 1.52 -7.20 -2.53
CA SER A 76 0.51 -6.63 -1.63
C SER A 76 0.24 -5.16 -1.88
N ARG A 77 1.28 -4.39 -2.19
CA ARG A 77 1.14 -2.98 -2.52
C ARG A 77 0.47 -2.76 -3.89
N LEU A 78 0.73 -3.62 -4.88
CA LEU A 78 0.15 -3.52 -6.22
C LEU A 78 -1.35 -3.82 -6.21
N TYR A 79 -1.79 -4.94 -5.61
CA TYR A 79 -3.22 -5.30 -5.64
C TYR A 79 -4.07 -4.43 -4.70
N ARG A 80 -3.47 -3.76 -3.71
CA ARG A 80 -4.17 -2.79 -2.86
C ARG A 80 -4.19 -1.37 -3.45
N ALA A 81 -3.38 -1.10 -4.47
CA ALA A 81 -3.37 0.20 -5.12
C ALA A 81 -4.64 0.38 -5.95
N ASN A 82 -5.18 1.59 -5.96
CA ASN A 82 -6.27 1.98 -6.85
C ASN A 82 -5.79 1.92 -8.30
N ILE A 83 -6.63 1.39 -9.20
CA ILE A 83 -6.33 1.29 -10.62
C ILE A 83 -6.21 2.72 -11.18
N PRO A 84 -5.01 3.15 -11.60
CA PRO A 84 -4.83 4.48 -12.18
C PRO A 84 -5.53 4.58 -13.53
N PRO A 85 -5.85 5.78 -14.03
CA PRO A 85 -6.37 5.96 -15.38
C PRO A 85 -5.42 5.36 -16.44
N ARG A 86 -6.00 4.90 -17.55
CA ARG A 86 -5.26 4.23 -18.64
C ARG A 86 -4.15 5.15 -19.16
N GLY A 87 -2.91 4.65 -19.21
CA GLY A 87 -1.73 5.40 -19.65
C GLY A 87 -0.84 5.91 -18.51
N ALA A 88 -1.26 5.82 -17.24
CA ALA A 88 -0.40 6.14 -16.10
C ALA A 88 0.67 5.06 -15.87
N LYS A 89 1.82 5.47 -15.29
CA LYS A 89 2.92 4.56 -14.94
C LYS A 89 2.41 3.43 -14.02
N ASN A 90 2.74 2.18 -14.34
CA ASN A 90 2.30 0.96 -13.64
C ASN A 90 0.83 0.58 -13.80
N HIS A 91 0.06 1.22 -14.70
CA HIS A 91 -1.34 0.84 -14.94
C HIS A 91 -1.47 -0.66 -15.25
N GLN A 92 -0.62 -1.19 -16.14
CA GLN A 92 -0.65 -2.61 -16.49
C GLN A 92 -0.35 -3.52 -15.30
N ALA A 93 0.69 -3.21 -14.52
CA ALA A 93 1.07 -4.00 -13.35
C ALA A 93 -0.01 -4.02 -12.26
N ILE A 94 -0.67 -2.88 -12.00
CA ILE A 94 -1.73 -2.80 -10.99
C ILE A 94 -2.96 -3.59 -11.44
N THR A 95 -3.42 -3.37 -12.67
CA THR A 95 -4.57 -4.12 -13.24
C THR A 95 -4.30 -5.62 -13.24
N PHE A 96 -3.10 -6.04 -13.63
CA PHE A 96 -2.74 -7.45 -13.65
C PHE A 96 -2.62 -8.03 -12.23
N ALA A 97 -2.14 -7.26 -11.25
CA ALA A 97 -2.10 -7.69 -9.85
C ALA A 97 -3.49 -7.95 -9.26
N HIS A 98 -4.50 -7.14 -9.61
CA HIS A 98 -5.88 -7.39 -9.21
C HIS A 98 -6.43 -8.70 -9.79
N VAL A 99 -6.14 -8.98 -11.07
CA VAL A 99 -6.53 -10.24 -11.72
C VAL A 99 -5.88 -11.44 -11.02
N VAL A 100 -4.56 -11.39 -10.79
CA VAL A 100 -3.83 -12.47 -10.12
C VAL A 100 -4.33 -12.68 -8.69
N HIS A 101 -4.56 -11.60 -7.93
CA HIS A 101 -5.09 -11.70 -6.57
C HIS A 101 -6.49 -12.32 -6.56
N LYS A 102 -7.35 -11.96 -7.52
CA LYS A 102 -8.68 -12.56 -7.67
C LYS A 102 -8.58 -14.07 -7.95
N GLU A 103 -7.72 -14.48 -8.90
CA GLU A 103 -7.48 -15.90 -9.18
C GLU A 103 -6.95 -16.68 -7.97
N MET A 104 -6.06 -16.06 -7.18
CA MET A 104 -5.54 -16.66 -5.94
C MET A 104 -6.64 -16.88 -4.89
N VAL A 105 -7.55 -15.92 -4.74
CA VAL A 105 -8.67 -16.00 -3.77
C VAL A 105 -9.72 -16.99 -4.23
N ASP A 106 -10.08 -16.97 -5.51
CA ASP A 106 -11.07 -17.87 -6.09
C ASP A 106 -10.55 -19.32 -6.16
N GLY A 107 -9.23 -19.51 -6.01
CA GLY A 107 -8.59 -20.81 -5.98
C GLY A 107 -8.63 -21.55 -7.33
N VAL A 108 -9.07 -20.87 -8.40
CA VAL A 108 -9.14 -21.45 -9.75
C VAL A 108 -7.72 -21.64 -10.26
N PRO A 109 -7.27 -22.88 -10.50
CA PRO A 109 -5.96 -23.10 -11.10
C PRO A 109 -5.96 -22.48 -12.50
N PRO A 110 -4.88 -21.80 -12.91
CA PRO A 110 -4.76 -21.35 -14.30
C PRO A 110 -4.87 -22.59 -15.18
N ALA A 111 -5.85 -22.62 -16.08
CA ALA A 111 -6.04 -23.74 -16.98
C ALA A 111 -4.71 -24.02 -17.70
N PRO A 112 -4.15 -25.24 -17.60
CA PRO A 112 -2.90 -25.58 -18.26
C PRO A 112 -3.12 -25.50 -19.77
N GLY A 113 -2.70 -24.38 -20.39
CA GLY A 113 -2.95 -24.10 -21.80
C GLY A 113 -3.35 -22.66 -22.12
N SER A 114 -3.64 -21.80 -21.13
CA SER A 114 -3.85 -20.37 -21.40
C SER A 114 -2.51 -19.66 -21.65
N ILE A 115 -1.97 -19.86 -22.85
CA ILE A 115 -0.87 -19.06 -23.40
C ILE A 115 -1.45 -17.67 -23.64
N ILE A 116 -0.88 -16.67 -22.98
CA ILE A 116 -1.27 -15.26 -23.13
C ILE A 116 -1.05 -14.85 -24.59
N PRO A 117 -2.02 -14.22 -25.27
CA PRO A 117 -1.82 -13.63 -26.58
C PRO A 117 -1.01 -12.34 -26.40
N GLY A 118 0.31 -12.45 -26.49
CA GLY A 118 1.19 -11.32 -26.71
C GLY A 118 1.32 -11.08 -28.21
N VAL A 119 0.82 -9.93 -28.66
CA VAL A 119 1.37 -9.15 -29.79
C VAL A 119 1.73 -9.98 -31.03
N GLU A 120 0.76 -10.20 -31.92
CA GLU A 120 0.86 -9.87 -33.35
C GLU A 120 -0.41 -10.28 -34.11
N SER A 121 -0.78 -9.43 -35.05
CA SER A 121 -1.69 -9.65 -36.17
C SER A 121 -3.20 -9.48 -35.92
N ALA A 122 -3.72 -8.48 -36.63
CA ALA A 122 -5.11 -8.11 -36.77
C ALA A 122 -5.95 -9.21 -37.43
N THR A 123 -7.12 -9.48 -36.85
CA THR A 123 -8.30 -9.94 -37.59
C THR A 123 -9.53 -9.24 -37.02
N PRO A 124 -10.28 -8.47 -37.82
CA PRO A 124 -11.58 -7.93 -37.40
C PRO A 124 -12.61 -9.05 -37.53
N VAL A 125 -13.22 -9.46 -36.43
CA VAL A 125 -14.38 -10.36 -36.48
C VAL A 125 -15.51 -9.74 -35.66
N ASP A 126 -16.61 -9.56 -36.39
CA ASP A 126 -17.94 -9.07 -36.07
C ASP A 126 -18.35 -8.85 -34.60
N SER A 127 -18.76 -7.60 -34.37
CA SER A 127 -19.64 -7.19 -33.28
C SER A 127 -21.06 -7.73 -33.51
N SER A 128 -21.39 -8.88 -32.93
CA SER A 128 -22.79 -9.28 -32.71
C SER A 128 -23.29 -8.75 -31.37
N GLU A 129 -24.04 -7.66 -31.46
CA GLU A 129 -25.39 -7.50 -30.89
C GLU A 129 -25.70 -8.28 -29.59
N ALA A 130 -25.59 -7.59 -28.45
CA ALA A 130 -26.41 -7.87 -27.28
C ALA A 130 -26.67 -6.56 -26.55
N SER A 131 -27.73 -5.91 -27.01
CA SER A 131 -28.39 -4.76 -26.41
C SER A 131 -28.89 -5.12 -25.01
N PHE A 132 -28.41 -4.43 -23.98
CA PHE A 132 -29.10 -4.31 -22.70
C PHE A 132 -28.82 -2.92 -22.13
N GLN A 133 -29.72 -1.99 -22.45
CA GLN A 133 -29.86 -0.66 -21.88
C GLN A 133 -30.70 -0.79 -20.60
N PRO A 134 -30.21 -0.43 -19.40
CA PRO A 134 -31.09 -0.11 -18.28
C PRO A 134 -31.62 1.34 -18.41
N PRO A 135 -32.88 1.59 -18.01
CA PRO A 135 -33.53 2.87 -18.23
C PRO A 135 -32.91 3.99 -17.39
N SER A 136 -32.59 5.08 -18.09
CA SER A 136 -32.28 6.39 -17.52
C SER A 136 -33.49 6.91 -16.74
N VAL A 137 -33.31 7.07 -15.42
CA VAL A 137 -34.24 7.84 -14.59
C VAL A 137 -33.66 9.24 -14.46
N ASP A 138 -34.28 10.14 -15.22
CA ASP A 138 -34.29 11.59 -15.01
C ASP A 138 -34.86 11.87 -13.61
N GLU A 139 -34.10 12.54 -12.72
CA GLU A 139 -34.56 13.73 -11.98
C GLU A 139 -33.54 14.17 -10.90
N ARG A 140 -33.42 15.50 -10.79
CA ARG A 140 -32.76 16.33 -9.75
C ARG A 140 -31.29 16.68 -9.93
N GLN A 141 -31.14 17.55 -10.91
CA GLN A 141 -30.40 18.81 -10.84
C GLN A 141 -30.59 19.53 -9.48
N ASP A 142 -29.53 19.63 -8.69
CA ASP A 142 -29.29 20.73 -7.76
C ASP A 142 -27.79 21.03 -7.70
N GLY A 143 -27.48 22.31 -7.81
CA GLY A 143 -26.18 22.85 -8.19
C GLY A 143 -25.06 22.70 -7.15
N ALA A 144 -23.85 22.67 -7.67
CA ALA A 144 -22.66 23.25 -7.04
C ALA A 144 -21.62 23.46 -8.14
N GLU A 145 -21.67 24.63 -8.76
CA GLU A 145 -20.56 25.24 -9.46
C GLU A 145 -19.28 25.15 -8.61
N SER A 146 -18.27 24.44 -9.10
CA SER A 146 -16.91 24.55 -8.58
C SER A 146 -15.95 24.64 -9.75
N GLU A 147 -15.91 25.85 -10.30
CA GLU A 147 -14.86 26.34 -11.16
C GLU A 147 -13.57 26.46 -10.34
N HIS A 148 -12.80 25.37 -10.24
CA HIS A 148 -11.41 25.45 -9.79
C HIS A 148 -10.48 25.15 -10.97
N SER A 149 -10.35 26.22 -11.74
CA SER A 149 -9.24 26.61 -12.58
C SER A 149 -7.88 26.08 -12.07
N TRP A 150 -7.34 25.09 -12.75
CA TRP A 150 -5.91 24.75 -12.68
C TRP A 150 -5.21 25.41 -13.86
N VAL A 151 -5.04 26.73 -13.80
CA VAL A 151 -4.06 27.40 -14.65
C VAL A 151 -2.70 27.38 -13.96
N ASP A 152 -1.79 26.68 -14.65
CA ASP A 152 -0.37 26.93 -14.79
C ASP A 152 0.25 28.00 -13.88
N THR A 153 1.24 27.60 -13.10
CA THR A 153 2.33 28.51 -12.75
C THR A 153 3.64 27.85 -13.11
N ALA A 154 4.16 28.32 -14.24
CA ALA A 154 5.46 28.01 -14.78
C ALA A 154 6.56 28.27 -13.74
N ALA A 155 7.50 27.33 -13.70
CA ALA A 155 8.74 27.44 -12.97
C ALA A 155 9.66 28.46 -13.65
N GLU A 156 10.02 29.52 -12.94
CA GLU A 156 11.09 30.44 -13.32
C GLU A 156 12.34 30.12 -12.49
N VAL A 157 13.38 29.65 -13.19
CA VAL A 157 14.79 29.49 -12.76
C VAL A 157 15.51 30.78 -13.18
N PRO A 158 16.34 31.47 -12.36
CA PRO A 158 17.82 31.20 -12.32
C PRO A 158 18.56 31.81 -11.07
N PRO A 159 19.91 31.99 -11.04
CA PRO A 159 21.03 31.13 -11.44
C PRO A 159 22.08 30.87 -10.32
N VAL A 160 23.02 29.99 -10.69
CA VAL A 160 24.26 29.52 -10.06
C VAL A 160 25.28 30.63 -9.71
N ALA A 161 25.97 30.49 -8.55
CA ALA A 161 27.40 30.84 -8.36
C ALA A 161 28.01 30.17 -7.10
N PRO A 162 29.34 29.97 -7.02
CA PRO A 162 29.98 28.87 -6.28
C PRO A 162 30.72 29.28 -4.99
N THR A 163 31.33 28.28 -4.33
CA THR A 163 32.40 28.36 -3.29
C THR A 163 31.83 28.51 -1.86
N THR A 164 32.12 27.65 -0.88
CA THR A 164 33.46 27.36 -0.34
C THR A 164 33.41 26.09 0.52
N ALA A 165 34.39 25.20 0.34
CA ALA A 165 34.62 24.05 1.19
C ALA A 165 35.26 24.48 2.52
N VAL A 166 34.74 23.99 3.64
CA VAL A 166 35.50 23.89 4.89
C VAL A 166 35.29 22.48 5.41
N ALA A 167 36.40 21.72 5.42
CA ALA A 167 36.54 20.47 6.11
C ALA A 167 36.60 20.74 7.62
N THR A 168 35.79 20.02 8.39
CA THR A 168 36.01 19.92 9.84
C THR A 168 35.86 18.47 10.25
N ALA A 169 36.87 18.04 11.00
CA ALA A 169 37.25 16.67 11.27
C ALA A 169 36.22 15.85 12.08
N SER A 170 36.33 14.53 11.89
CA SER A 170 35.88 13.51 12.84
C SER A 170 36.36 13.79 14.27
N PRO A 171 35.62 13.29 15.26
CA PRO A 171 36.26 12.24 16.04
C PRO A 171 35.35 11.04 16.36
N SER A 172 35.97 9.88 16.17
CA SER A 172 36.09 8.78 17.13
C SER A 172 34.86 8.04 17.62
N ALA A 173 34.93 6.74 17.36
CA ALA A 173 34.07 5.66 17.79
C ALA A 173 33.90 5.53 19.32
N VAL A 174 32.71 5.12 19.72
CA VAL A 174 32.45 4.36 20.94
C VAL A 174 31.59 3.15 20.55
N PRO A 175 32.07 1.90 20.70
CA PRO A 175 31.25 0.71 20.47
C PRO A 175 30.29 0.48 21.65
N LEU A 176 28.99 0.46 21.38
CA LEU A 176 27.99 -0.02 22.35
C LEU A 176 27.86 -1.56 22.29
N PRO A 177 27.68 -2.23 23.44
CA PRO A 177 27.60 -3.68 23.52
C PRO A 177 26.28 -4.22 22.95
N THR A 178 26.42 -5.31 22.20
CA THR A 178 25.36 -6.19 21.70
C THR A 178 24.58 -6.86 22.83
N PRO A 179 23.24 -6.72 22.90
CA PRO A 179 22.43 -7.60 23.73
C PRO A 179 22.29 -8.98 23.07
N VAL A 180 22.58 -9.98 23.89
CA VAL A 180 22.49 -11.41 23.66
C VAL A 180 21.14 -11.81 23.08
N ALA A 181 21.20 -12.65 22.04
CA ALA A 181 20.08 -13.28 21.38
C ALA A 181 19.36 -14.27 22.32
N THR A 182 18.09 -13.99 22.61
CA THR A 182 17.16 -14.95 23.21
C THR A 182 16.44 -15.69 22.08
N PRO A 183 16.55 -17.03 21.97
CA PRO A 183 15.80 -17.79 20.96
C PRO A 183 14.30 -17.84 21.35
N PRO A 184 13.36 -17.64 20.41
CA PRO A 184 11.94 -17.84 20.68
C PRO A 184 11.60 -19.35 20.80
N PRO A 185 10.61 -19.72 21.63
CA PRO A 185 10.20 -21.10 21.82
C PRO A 185 9.58 -21.70 20.56
N VAL A 186 9.91 -22.96 20.32
CA VAL A 186 9.37 -23.84 19.27
C VAL A 186 7.85 -23.92 19.41
N VAL A 187 7.12 -23.32 18.47
CA VAL A 187 5.67 -23.50 18.37
C VAL A 187 5.41 -24.87 17.76
N THR A 188 4.88 -25.75 18.59
CA THR A 188 4.41 -27.10 18.25
C THR A 188 3.34 -27.05 17.16
N ARG A 189 3.62 -27.79 16.09
CA ARG A 189 2.77 -28.15 14.95
C ARG A 189 1.37 -28.62 15.43
N PRO A 190 0.25 -28.12 14.87
CA PRO A 190 -1.06 -28.67 15.16
C PRO A 190 -1.18 -30.08 14.57
N ARG A 191 -1.31 -31.03 15.48
CA ARG A 191 -1.62 -32.45 15.29
C ARG A 191 -2.84 -32.60 14.38
N ALA A 192 -2.67 -33.32 13.26
CA ALA A 192 -3.76 -33.73 12.40
C ALA A 192 -4.83 -34.46 13.24
N ARG A 193 -6.05 -33.92 13.21
CA ARG A 193 -7.21 -34.43 13.92
C ARG A 193 -7.66 -35.70 13.21
N ALA A 194 -7.40 -36.85 13.81
CA ALA A 194 -7.96 -38.12 13.38
C ALA A 194 -9.49 -38.05 13.43
N SER A 195 -10.12 -38.58 12.39
CA SER A 195 -11.57 -38.75 12.25
C SER A 195 -12.13 -39.49 13.48
N PRO A 196 -13.25 -39.04 14.09
CA PRO A 196 -13.87 -39.79 15.16
C PRO A 196 -14.43 -41.11 14.63
N PRO A 197 -14.32 -42.21 15.38
CA PRO A 197 -14.93 -43.49 15.01
C PRO A 197 -16.46 -43.37 15.06
N THR A 198 -17.09 -43.85 13.99
CA THR A 198 -18.53 -44.11 13.90
C THR A 198 -18.98 -44.93 15.09
N THR A 199 -19.65 -44.28 16.04
CA THR A 199 -20.35 -44.95 17.14
C THR A 199 -21.67 -45.45 16.57
N GLU A 200 -21.63 -46.69 16.08
CA GLU A 200 -22.81 -47.48 15.76
C GLU A 200 -23.51 -47.83 17.09
N TRP A 201 -24.64 -47.17 17.34
CA TRP A 201 -25.49 -47.50 18.49
C TRP A 201 -26.19 -48.83 18.20
N PRO A 202 -25.95 -49.90 18.97
CA PRO A 202 -26.71 -51.13 18.83
C PRO A 202 -28.15 -50.84 19.25
N SER A 203 -29.08 -50.98 18.30
CA SER A 203 -30.51 -50.90 18.54
C SER A 203 -30.98 -52.19 19.21
N PRO A 204 -31.37 -52.21 20.50
CA PRO A 204 -31.90 -53.42 21.10
C PRO A 204 -33.31 -53.64 20.55
N ALA A 205 -33.47 -54.69 19.75
CA ALA A 205 -34.77 -55.25 19.39
C ALA A 205 -35.43 -55.81 20.65
N VAL A 206 -36.13 -54.96 21.40
CA VAL A 206 -36.95 -55.38 22.53
C VAL A 206 -38.31 -55.83 22.00
N VAL A 207 -38.53 -57.14 22.06
CA VAL A 207 -39.83 -57.79 21.85
C VAL A 207 -40.70 -57.44 23.06
N PHE A 208 -41.74 -56.63 22.87
CA PHE A 208 -42.71 -56.27 23.92
C PHE A 208 -43.96 -57.16 23.85
N PRO A 209 -44.48 -57.65 25.00
CA PRO A 209 -45.73 -58.41 25.08
C PRO A 209 -46.96 -57.49 24.96
N PRO A 210 -48.05 -57.95 24.31
CA PRO A 210 -49.21 -57.14 23.98
C PRO A 210 -50.28 -57.18 25.07
N GLU A 211 -49.99 -56.79 26.32
CA GLU A 211 -51.05 -56.62 27.32
C GLU A 211 -50.58 -55.79 28.52
N ALA A 212 -50.63 -54.46 28.41
CA ALA A 212 -50.69 -53.56 29.56
C ALA A 212 -51.22 -52.20 29.13
N THR A 213 -52.34 -51.82 29.76
CA THR A 213 -52.87 -50.47 30.06
C THR A 213 -52.21 -49.23 29.41
N PRO A 214 -53.01 -48.23 28.95
CA PRO A 214 -52.48 -46.97 28.41
C PRO A 214 -51.71 -46.20 29.50
N LEU A 215 -50.39 -46.26 29.43
CA LEU A 215 -49.46 -45.72 30.43
C LEU A 215 -49.18 -44.21 30.20
N PRO A 216 -48.86 -43.46 31.28
CA PRO A 216 -48.58 -42.00 31.30
C PRO A 216 -47.25 -41.60 30.61
N THR A 217 -46.80 -42.37 29.62
CA THR A 217 -45.52 -42.18 28.92
C THR A 217 -45.50 -40.95 28.02
N ASP A 218 -46.66 -40.46 27.58
CA ASP A 218 -46.77 -39.29 26.70
C ASP A 218 -46.41 -37.98 27.41
N ASP A 219 -46.75 -37.83 28.70
CA ASP A 219 -46.41 -36.64 29.48
C ASP A 219 -44.90 -36.53 29.73
N LEU A 220 -44.24 -37.68 29.99
CA LEU A 220 -42.79 -37.73 30.15
C LEU A 220 -42.09 -37.34 28.84
N LEU A 221 -42.50 -37.95 27.72
CA LEU A 221 -41.94 -37.68 26.40
C LEU A 221 -42.12 -36.21 26.01
N THR A 222 -43.30 -35.65 26.27
CA THR A 222 -43.61 -34.24 26.04
C THR A 222 -42.73 -33.33 26.90
N SER A 223 -42.48 -33.69 28.16
CA SER A 223 -41.59 -32.91 29.03
C SER A 223 -40.14 -32.92 28.53
N VAL A 224 -39.63 -34.08 28.10
CA VAL A 224 -38.27 -34.24 27.58
C VAL A 224 -38.11 -33.43 26.29
N LEU A 225 -39.09 -33.50 25.39
CA LEU A 225 -39.09 -32.72 24.15
C LEU A 225 -39.05 -31.21 24.43
N LYS A 226 -39.83 -30.71 25.41
CA LYS A 226 -39.80 -29.30 25.84
C LYS A 226 -38.43 -28.90 26.40
N VAL A 227 -37.79 -29.75 27.20
CA VAL A 227 -36.45 -29.49 27.74
C VAL A 227 -35.41 -29.44 26.62
N VAL A 228 -35.48 -30.34 25.65
CA VAL A 228 -34.56 -30.36 24.50
C VAL A 228 -34.75 -29.12 23.63
N LEU A 229 -35.99 -28.75 23.29
CA LEU A 229 -36.31 -27.53 22.54
C LEU A 229 -35.82 -26.27 23.27
N ARG A 230 -36.06 -26.17 24.58
CA ARG A 230 -35.58 -25.05 25.39
C ARG A 230 -34.05 -25.01 25.44
N SER A 231 -33.39 -26.17 25.56
CA SER A 231 -31.93 -26.24 25.54
C SER A 231 -31.36 -25.86 24.17
N GLN A 232 -32.00 -26.25 23.07
CA GLN A 232 -31.59 -25.87 21.74
C GLN A 232 -31.73 -24.36 21.55
N TYR A 233 -32.90 -23.80 21.90
CA TYR A 233 -33.16 -22.37 21.85
C TYR A 233 -32.14 -21.57 22.65
N GLN A 234 -31.79 -22.05 23.86
CA GLN A 234 -30.75 -21.40 24.68
C GLN A 234 -29.39 -21.36 23.96
N ARG A 235 -28.94 -22.48 23.38
CA ARG A 235 -27.67 -22.51 22.63
C ARG A 235 -27.69 -21.62 21.40
N ASP A 236 -28.84 -21.51 20.73
CA ASP A 236 -29.00 -20.62 19.59
C ASP A 236 -28.94 -19.15 20.01
N LEU A 237 -29.54 -18.82 21.16
CA LEU A 237 -29.48 -17.50 21.76
C LEU A 237 -28.04 -17.13 22.15
N ASP A 238 -27.31 -18.05 22.78
CA ASP A 238 -25.90 -17.85 23.14
C ASP A 238 -25.01 -17.66 21.89
N ARG A 239 -25.26 -18.41 20.80
CA ARG A 239 -24.55 -18.22 19.52
C ARG A 239 -24.85 -16.88 18.88
N GLU A 240 -26.09 -16.42 18.99
CA GLU A 240 -26.52 -15.13 18.45
C GLU A 240 -25.88 -13.97 19.23
N GLU A 241 -25.85 -14.06 20.56
CA GLU A 241 -25.16 -13.10 21.43
C GLU A 241 -23.65 -13.08 21.14
N GLU A 242 -23.02 -14.23 20.94
CA GLU A 242 -21.61 -14.29 20.56
C GLU A 242 -21.34 -13.64 19.18
N ARG A 243 -22.24 -13.86 18.21
CA ARG A 243 -22.17 -13.19 16.90
C ARG A 243 -22.28 -11.68 17.07
N GLN A 244 -23.26 -11.20 17.82
CA GLN A 244 -23.44 -9.77 18.10
C GLN A 244 -22.22 -9.16 18.78
N ARG A 245 -21.64 -9.83 19.77
CA ARG A 245 -20.43 -9.36 20.47
C ARG A 245 -19.24 -9.23 19.51
N ARG A 246 -19.05 -10.19 18.60
CA ARG A 246 -17.98 -10.13 17.58
C ARG A 246 -18.23 -9.02 16.56
N ASP A 247 -19.48 -8.76 16.21
CA ASP A 247 -19.86 -7.67 15.29
C ASP A 247 -19.67 -6.29 15.93
N GLU A 248 -20.06 -6.14 17.18
CA GLU A 248 -19.83 -4.93 17.95
C GLU A 248 -18.34 -4.66 18.17
N GLU A 249 -17.54 -5.69 18.46
CA GLU A 249 -16.08 -5.57 18.53
C GLU A 249 -15.49 -5.13 17.18
N ARG A 250 -15.95 -5.73 16.07
CA ARG A 250 -15.53 -5.32 14.72
C ARG A 250 -15.93 -3.87 14.42
N ARG A 251 -17.13 -3.45 14.84
CA ARG A 251 -17.62 -2.07 14.69
C ARG A 251 -16.74 -1.10 15.48
N ARG A 252 -16.49 -1.40 16.76
CA ARG A 252 -15.62 -0.59 17.63
C ARG A 252 -14.21 -0.42 17.08
N ARG A 253 -13.62 -1.49 16.51
CA ARG A 253 -12.30 -1.40 15.86
C ARG A 253 -12.31 -0.52 14.61
N ARG A 254 -13.41 -0.49 13.85
CA ARG A 254 -13.55 0.41 12.69
C ARG A 254 -13.66 1.86 13.15
N GLU A 255 -14.50 2.12 14.14
CA GLU A 255 -14.68 3.46 14.74
C GLU A 255 -13.37 3.98 15.35
N GLU A 256 -12.59 3.15 16.06
CA GLU A 256 -11.29 3.57 16.60
C GLU A 256 -10.27 3.93 15.50
N VAL A 257 -10.20 3.14 14.42
CA VAL A 257 -9.31 3.43 13.29
C VAL A 257 -9.72 4.71 12.58
N GLU A 258 -11.03 4.93 12.42
CA GLU A 258 -11.58 6.15 11.84
C GLU A 258 -11.29 7.37 12.73
N GLN A 259 -11.43 7.23 14.05
CA GLN A 259 -11.09 8.28 15.00
C GLN A 259 -9.60 8.64 14.95
N ARG A 260 -8.70 7.65 14.89
CA ARG A 260 -7.26 7.89 14.71
C ARG A 260 -6.94 8.61 13.41
N ARG A 261 -7.67 8.29 12.33
CA ARG A 261 -7.51 8.93 11.03
C ARG A 261 -7.95 10.40 11.09
N GLN A 262 -9.10 10.68 11.73
CA GLN A 262 -9.58 12.05 11.93
C GLN A 262 -8.63 12.87 12.81
N GLU A 263 -8.07 12.27 13.87
CA GLU A 263 -7.09 12.95 14.74
C GLU A 263 -5.78 13.25 13.98
N GLU A 264 -5.28 12.31 13.17
CA GLU A 264 -4.10 12.54 12.34
C GLU A 264 -4.35 13.63 11.28
N GLU A 265 -5.54 13.66 10.68
CA GLU A 265 -5.94 14.69 9.74
C GLU A 265 -6.00 16.07 10.42
N ARG A 266 -6.64 16.17 11.58
CA ARG A 266 -6.67 17.40 12.38
C ARG A 266 -5.26 17.89 12.73
N ARG A 267 -4.37 16.97 13.13
CA ARG A 267 -2.97 17.31 13.40
C ARG A 267 -2.24 17.84 12.18
N ARG A 268 -2.50 17.30 10.99
CA ARG A 268 -1.92 17.81 9.73
C ARG A 268 -2.47 19.17 9.36
N ASP A 269 -3.74 19.44 9.65
CA ASP A 269 -4.35 20.74 9.40
C ASP A 269 -3.81 21.80 10.36
N GLU A 270 -3.70 21.48 11.66
CA GLU A 270 -3.01 22.31 12.67
C GLU A 270 -1.57 22.62 12.24
N GLU A 271 -0.82 21.64 11.72
CA GLU A 271 0.55 21.87 11.20
C GLU A 271 0.57 22.80 9.96
N ARG A 272 -0.42 22.68 9.07
CA ARG A 272 -0.53 23.57 7.90
C ARG A 272 -0.86 24.99 8.34
N GLU A 273 -1.73 25.16 9.32
CA GLU A 273 -2.06 26.48 9.90
C GLU A 273 -0.85 27.08 10.60
N GLU A 274 -0.11 26.31 11.39
CA GLU A 274 1.11 26.79 12.04
C GLU A 274 2.16 27.25 11.01
N ARG A 275 2.30 26.53 9.89
CA ARG A 275 3.16 26.96 8.78
C ARG A 275 2.67 28.25 8.13
N ARG A 276 1.36 28.44 7.99
CA ARG A 276 0.78 29.70 7.48
C ARG A 276 1.06 30.84 8.45
N HIS A 277 0.83 30.64 9.74
CA HIS A 277 1.08 31.63 10.79
C HIS A 277 2.55 32.07 10.82
N ARG A 278 3.50 31.12 10.83
CA ARG A 278 4.94 31.45 10.80
C ARG A 278 5.35 32.17 9.51
N ASN A 279 4.69 31.88 8.39
CA ASN A 279 4.98 32.58 7.15
C ASN A 279 4.43 34.01 7.17
N GLU A 280 3.22 34.19 7.67
CA GLU A 280 2.58 35.49 7.86
C GLU A 280 3.39 36.38 8.80
N GLU A 281 3.83 35.84 9.94
CA GLU A 281 4.72 36.51 10.89
C GLU A 281 6.01 37.01 10.22
N ARG A 282 6.65 36.19 9.38
CA ARG A 282 7.84 36.59 8.62
C ARG A 282 7.55 37.66 7.56
N VAL A 283 6.33 37.69 7.02
CA VAL A 283 5.93 38.72 6.05
C VAL A 283 5.70 40.04 6.78
N GLU A 284 5.06 40.00 7.93
CA GLU A 284 4.83 41.16 8.80
C GLU A 284 6.16 41.73 9.31
N GLU A 285 7.09 40.90 9.78
CA GLU A 285 8.43 41.32 10.21
C GLU A 285 9.18 42.05 9.08
N ARG A 286 9.12 41.53 7.84
CA ARG A 286 9.71 42.20 6.68
C ARG A 286 9.02 43.54 6.37
N ALA A 287 7.70 43.63 6.55
CA ALA A 287 6.96 44.86 6.35
C ALA A 287 7.30 45.92 7.41
N GLU A 288 7.43 45.53 8.67
CA GLU A 288 7.91 46.43 9.73
C GLU A 288 9.34 46.89 9.48
N ASN A 289 10.23 45.98 9.09
CA ASN A 289 11.63 46.33 8.83
C ASN A 289 11.74 47.34 7.67
N ARG A 290 10.89 47.20 6.63
CA ARG A 290 10.76 48.22 5.58
C ARG A 290 10.32 49.57 6.14
N ARG A 291 9.29 49.62 7.01
CA ARG A 291 8.84 50.88 7.65
C ARG A 291 9.94 51.53 8.49
N ARG A 292 10.67 50.74 9.29
CA ARG A 292 11.79 51.24 10.11
C ARG A 292 12.92 51.78 9.23
N HIS A 293 13.24 51.08 8.16
CA HIS A 293 14.24 51.51 7.19
C HIS A 293 13.84 52.82 6.49
N GLU A 294 12.59 52.96 6.08
CA GLU A 294 12.06 54.20 5.50
C GLU A 294 12.13 55.37 6.48
N GLN A 295 11.73 55.17 7.74
CA GLN A 295 11.85 56.18 8.80
C GLN A 295 13.32 56.60 9.02
N PHE A 296 14.23 55.63 9.04
CA PHE A 296 15.67 55.89 9.16
C PHE A 296 16.19 56.72 7.97
N MET A 297 15.79 56.39 6.75
CA MET A 297 16.16 57.13 5.54
C MET A 297 15.62 58.57 5.56
N GLN A 298 14.38 58.78 6.01
CA GLN A 298 13.81 60.12 6.18
C GLN A 298 14.60 60.95 7.20
N MET A 299 14.97 60.37 8.34
CA MET A 299 15.78 61.04 9.36
C MET A 299 17.18 61.40 8.83
N MET A 300 17.83 60.49 8.10
CA MET A 300 19.12 60.75 7.46
C MET A 300 19.05 61.88 6.42
N MET A 301 18.00 61.90 5.59
CA MET A 301 17.79 62.95 4.60
C MET A 301 17.61 64.33 5.26
N LEU A 302 16.87 64.39 6.39
CA LEU A 302 16.69 65.62 7.17
C LEU A 302 18.03 66.13 7.74
N LEU A 303 18.87 65.24 8.26
CA LEU A 303 20.19 65.58 8.82
C LEU A 303 21.15 66.08 7.74
N VAL A 304 21.20 65.40 6.59
CA VAL A 304 22.05 65.82 5.45
C VAL A 304 21.56 67.14 4.86
N GLY A 305 20.25 67.33 4.72
CA GLY A 305 19.65 68.57 4.22
C GLY A 305 19.92 69.78 5.13
N LYS A 306 19.94 69.58 6.46
CA LYS A 306 20.21 70.65 7.43
C LYS A 306 21.65 71.16 7.41
N ASN A 307 22.61 70.34 6.99
CA ASN A 307 24.02 70.73 6.86
C ASN A 307 24.36 71.35 5.50
N GLY A 308 23.43 71.28 4.54
CA GLY A 308 23.62 71.71 3.16
C GLY A 308 23.00 73.05 2.80
N SER A 309 22.37 73.79 3.73
CA SER A 309 21.94 75.17 3.44
C SER A 309 23.16 76.09 3.53
N PRO A 310 23.75 76.57 2.41
CA PRO A 310 24.72 77.64 2.49
C PRO A 310 24.00 78.84 3.08
N GLN A 311 24.38 79.22 4.30
CA GLN A 311 24.01 80.51 4.84
C GLN A 311 24.46 81.54 3.79
N PRO A 312 23.57 82.33 3.17
CA PRO A 312 24.00 83.38 2.27
C PRO A 312 24.91 84.27 3.10
N ARG A 313 26.21 84.24 2.79
CA ARG A 313 27.12 85.24 3.32
C ARG A 313 26.65 86.54 2.70
N ASP A 314 25.96 87.34 3.49
CA ASP A 314 25.71 88.73 3.22
C ASP A 314 27.06 89.40 2.95
N THR A 315 27.44 89.45 1.68
CA THR A 315 28.51 90.32 1.21
C THR A 315 27.87 91.68 1.00
N GLU A 316 27.90 92.49 2.05
CA GLU A 316 27.83 93.95 1.96
C GLU A 316 28.98 94.43 1.08
N CYS A 317 28.64 95.10 -0.03
CA CYS A 317 29.39 96.19 -0.67
C CYS A 317 28.43 96.94 -1.59
#